data_AF-A0A3B8I560-F1
#
_entry.id   AF-A0A3B8I560-F1
#
_cell.length_a   1.000
_cell.length_b   1.000
_cell.length_c   1.000
_cell.angle_alpha   90.00
_cell.angle_beta   90.00
_cell.angle_gamma   90.00
#
_symmetry.space_group_name_H-M   'P 1'
#
loop_
_entity.id
_entity.type
_entity.pdbx_description
1 polymer ?
#
loop_
_entity_poly.entity_id
_entity_poly.type
_entity_poly.pdbx_seq_one_letter_code
_entity_poly.pdbx_strand_id
1 'polypeptide(L)'
;AATGTRIPDTRMELVTMGGRWVPLIVQEAFTKEDLVRQTLEGIASQEEYQRIVNLILQDTLHYLDHLAHHPDTILGFHPTLRNYALHKGQLYYFDTFPPMNLPQPELNRIIRQSLPQPWLKVISWIFPRILNRVSHEYYDATAMVTGIVGSACRLRPEWSDKTLEACHEYLASTTPKTIPLQPILKKVQSKPRLSKGWTTLRKLTNNIGKPNN
;
A
#
# COMPACT_ATOMS: atom_id res chain seq x y z
N ALA A 1 3.69 11.31 -14.57
CA ALA A 1 2.75 10.72 -13.60
C ALA A 1 2.13 11.85 -12.79
N ALA A 2 0.80 11.87 -12.65
CA ALA A 2 0.07 13.02 -12.10
C ALA A 2 0.48 13.39 -10.66
N THR A 3 0.91 12.41 -9.84
CA THR A 3 1.20 12.57 -8.41
C THR A 3 2.70 12.60 -8.05
N GLY A 4 3.59 12.60 -9.04
CA GLY A 4 5.04 12.46 -8.82
C GLY A 4 5.53 11.01 -8.62
N THR A 5 4.63 10.08 -8.28
CA THR A 5 4.92 8.64 -8.19
C THR A 5 5.18 8.05 -9.57
N ARG A 6 6.31 7.37 -9.75
CA ARG A 6 6.60 6.69 -11.02
C ARG A 6 5.75 5.43 -11.13
N ILE A 7 5.17 5.21 -12.31
CA ILE A 7 4.49 3.97 -12.67
C ILE A 7 5.23 3.35 -13.88
N PRO A 8 5.25 2.01 -13.99
CA PRO A 8 5.77 1.34 -15.18
C PRO A 8 4.99 1.75 -16.43
N ASP A 9 5.58 1.57 -17.61
CA ASP A 9 4.84 1.77 -18.86
C ASP A 9 3.60 0.86 -18.84
N THR A 10 2.43 1.48 -18.93
CA THR A 10 1.14 0.82 -18.73
C THR A 10 0.19 1.29 -19.81
N ARG A 11 -0.38 0.35 -20.55
CA ARG A 11 -1.45 0.60 -21.51
C ARG A 11 -2.67 -0.26 -21.21
N MET A 12 -3.83 0.25 -21.60
CA MET A 12 -5.09 -0.47 -21.48
C MET A 12 -5.71 -0.59 -22.87
N GLU A 13 -6.11 -1.81 -23.22
CA GLU A 13 -6.76 -2.15 -24.48
C GLU A 13 -8.11 -2.81 -24.17
N LEU A 14 -9.10 -2.62 -25.04
CA LEU A 14 -10.37 -3.34 -24.93
C LEU A 14 -10.33 -4.51 -25.90
N VAL A 15 -10.42 -5.73 -25.37
CA VAL A 15 -10.36 -6.96 -26.18
C VAL A 15 -11.67 -7.73 -26.08
N THR A 16 -11.99 -8.53 -27.10
CA THR A 16 -13.15 -9.43 -27.05
C THR A 16 -12.68 -10.84 -26.65
N MET A 17 -13.22 -11.36 -25.55
CA MET A 17 -12.97 -12.73 -25.07
C MET A 17 -14.31 -13.43 -24.80
N GLY A 18 -14.57 -14.55 -25.47
CA GLY A 18 -15.82 -15.30 -25.30
C GLY A 18 -17.08 -14.48 -25.61
N GLY A 19 -17.02 -13.60 -26.61
CA GLY A 19 -18.14 -12.72 -27.00
C GLY A 19 -18.41 -11.55 -26.04
N ARG A 20 -17.51 -11.28 -25.09
CA ARG A 20 -17.62 -10.16 -24.14
C ARG A 20 -16.41 -9.22 -24.29
N TRP A 21 -16.67 -7.93 -24.14
CA TRP A 21 -15.61 -6.93 -24.04
C TRP A 21 -14.97 -6.97 -22.65
N VAL A 22 -13.64 -7.05 -22.62
CA VAL A 22 -12.84 -7.16 -21.40
C VAL A 22 -11.70 -6.13 -21.47
N PRO A 23 -11.44 -5.36 -20.39
CA PRO A 23 -10.26 -4.53 -20.32
C PRO A 23 -9.00 -5.40 -20.14
N LEU A 24 -8.05 -5.27 -21.05
CA LEU A 24 -6.71 -5.85 -20.97
C LEU A 24 -5.74 -4.76 -20.54
N ILE A 25 -5.13 -4.91 -19.36
CA ILE A 25 -4.07 -4.03 -18.87
C ILE A 25 -2.74 -4.71 -19.18
N VAL A 26 -1.90 -4.06 -19.98
CA VAL A 26 -0.54 -4.51 -20.28
C VAL A 26 0.43 -3.54 -19.62
N GLN A 27 1.30 -4.07 -18.77
CA GLN A 27 2.24 -3.30 -17.97
C GLN A 27 3.65 -3.86 -18.12
N GLU A 28 4.64 -2.98 -18.18
CA GLU A 28 6.06 -3.35 -18.12
C GLU A 28 6.33 -4.21 -16.88
N ALA A 29 6.99 -5.35 -17.10
CA ALA A 29 7.26 -6.31 -16.06
C ALA A 29 8.56 -6.00 -15.33
N PHE A 30 8.55 -6.19 -14.01
CA PHE A 30 9.74 -6.15 -13.16
C PHE A 30 10.26 -7.57 -12.89
N THR A 31 11.58 -7.72 -12.73
CA THR A 31 12.15 -9.01 -12.30
C THR A 31 11.90 -9.21 -10.80
N LYS A 32 12.13 -10.43 -10.29
CA LYS A 32 11.95 -10.68 -8.85
C LYS A 32 12.89 -9.86 -7.98
N GLU A 33 14.07 -9.55 -8.50
CA GLU A 33 15.14 -8.81 -7.85
C GLU A 33 14.79 -7.32 -7.74
N ASP A 34 13.99 -6.82 -8.68
CA ASP A 34 13.45 -5.46 -8.63
C ASP A 34 12.35 -5.31 -7.56
N LEU A 35 11.63 -6.37 -7.20
CA LEU A 35 10.47 -6.26 -6.29
C LEU A 35 10.93 -5.91 -4.86
N VAL A 36 10.46 -4.77 -4.33
CA VAL A 36 10.98 -4.21 -3.07
C VAL A 36 10.84 -5.18 -1.91
N ARG A 37 9.70 -5.87 -1.78
CA ARG A 37 9.52 -6.85 -0.71
C ARG A 37 10.60 -7.94 -0.75
N GLN A 38 10.86 -8.50 -1.93
CA GLN A 38 11.85 -9.56 -2.12
C GLN A 38 13.26 -9.04 -1.84
N THR A 39 13.58 -7.83 -2.31
CA THR A 39 14.85 -7.15 -1.99
C THR A 39 15.03 -7.02 -0.48
N LEU A 40 14.03 -6.49 0.22
CA LEU A 40 14.07 -6.27 1.68
C LEU A 40 14.14 -7.57 2.50
N GLU A 41 13.53 -8.66 2.02
CA GLU A 41 13.64 -9.99 2.63
C GLU A 41 15.08 -10.53 2.57
N GLY A 42 15.79 -10.30 1.46
CA GLY A 42 17.15 -10.81 1.23
C GLY A 42 18.29 -9.89 1.65
N ILE A 43 18.02 -8.64 2.04
CA ILE A 43 19.05 -7.64 2.24
C ILE A 43 19.83 -7.85 3.55
N ALA A 44 21.16 -7.75 3.48
CA ALA A 44 22.03 -7.96 4.64
C ALA A 44 22.31 -6.67 5.43
N SER A 45 22.32 -5.51 4.77
CA SER A 45 22.57 -4.21 5.41
C SER A 45 21.28 -3.61 5.97
N GLN A 46 21.34 -3.23 7.25
CA GLN A 46 20.27 -2.50 7.92
C GLN A 46 20.15 -1.07 7.40
N GLU A 47 21.27 -0.40 7.08
CA GLU A 47 21.20 0.97 6.53
C GLU A 47 20.48 0.98 5.18
N GLU A 48 20.82 0.02 4.31
CA GLU A 48 20.19 -0.09 2.99
C GLU A 48 18.70 -0.46 3.09
N TYR A 49 18.34 -1.32 4.05
CA TYR A 49 16.94 -1.61 4.38
C TYR A 49 16.17 -0.35 4.75
N GLN A 50 16.71 0.45 5.67
CA GLN A 50 16.11 1.71 6.11
C GLN A 50 16.02 2.72 4.96
N ARG A 51 17.05 2.81 4.11
CA ARG A 51 17.06 3.67 2.93
C ARG A 51 15.89 3.37 1.99
N ILE A 52 15.66 2.09 1.68
CA ILE A 52 14.56 1.67 0.80
C ILE A 52 13.20 1.93 1.44
N VAL A 53 13.03 1.67 2.74
CA VAL A 53 11.79 1.99 3.46
C VAL A 53 11.51 3.50 3.42
N ASN A 54 12.56 4.33 3.60
CA ASN A 54 12.44 5.79 3.52
C ASN A 54 12.10 6.28 2.10
N LEU A 55 12.56 5.61 1.04
CA LEU A 55 12.13 5.93 -0.33
C LEU A 55 10.63 5.75 -0.53
N ILE A 56 10.04 4.69 0.05
CA ILE A 56 8.59 4.47 0.00
C ILE A 56 7.84 5.52 0.82
N LEU A 57 8.34 5.87 2.00
CA LEU A 57 7.79 6.96 2.80
C LEU A 57 7.84 8.28 2.03
N GLN A 58 8.97 8.59 1.39
CA GLN A 58 9.14 9.80 0.58
C GLN A 58 8.10 9.87 -0.54
N ASP A 59 7.96 8.81 -1.32
CA ASP A 59 6.98 8.74 -2.42
C ASP A 59 5.55 8.91 -1.89
N THR A 60 5.23 8.31 -0.74
CA THR A 60 3.93 8.47 -0.07
C THR A 60 3.68 9.90 0.41
N LEU A 61 4.69 10.56 0.97
CA LEU A 61 4.56 11.95 1.40
C LEU A 61 4.42 12.90 0.21
N HIS A 62 5.14 12.67 -0.89
CA HIS A 62 4.97 13.43 -2.13
C HIS A 62 3.57 13.26 -2.72
N TYR A 63 3.05 12.03 -2.73
CA TYR A 63 1.68 11.75 -3.15
C TYR A 63 0.66 12.54 -2.34
N LEU A 64 0.78 12.51 -1.01
CA LEU A 64 -0.14 13.19 -0.11
C LEU A 64 -0.04 14.72 -0.23
N ASP A 65 1.16 15.27 -0.39
CA ASP A 65 1.38 16.70 -0.62
C ASP A 65 0.75 17.13 -1.96
N HIS A 66 0.91 16.32 -3.00
CA HIS A 66 0.26 16.57 -4.29
C HIS A 66 -1.27 16.65 -4.15
N LEU A 67 -1.90 15.69 -3.47
CA LEU A 67 -3.35 15.71 -3.26
C LEU A 67 -3.81 16.91 -2.43
N ALA A 68 -3.04 17.34 -1.43
CA ALA A 68 -3.39 18.51 -0.64
C ALA A 68 -3.46 19.80 -1.49
N HIS A 69 -2.68 19.87 -2.58
CA HIS A 69 -2.72 20.97 -3.55
C HIS A 69 -3.78 20.80 -4.65
N HIS A 70 -4.43 19.64 -4.75
CA HIS A 70 -5.43 19.32 -5.76
C HIS A 70 -6.70 18.75 -5.09
N PRO A 71 -7.43 19.55 -4.29
CA PRO A 71 -8.52 19.07 -3.44
C PRO A 71 -9.70 18.45 -4.23
N ASP A 72 -9.85 18.79 -5.51
CA ASP A 72 -10.88 18.21 -6.39
C ASP A 72 -10.48 16.83 -6.96
N THR A 73 -9.24 16.40 -6.74
CA THR A 73 -8.73 15.09 -7.21
C THR A 73 -9.09 14.00 -6.22
N ILE A 74 -9.92 13.06 -6.66
CA ILE A 74 -10.22 11.84 -5.91
C ILE A 74 -9.30 10.74 -6.39
N LEU A 75 -8.30 10.43 -5.57
CA LEU A 75 -7.35 9.36 -5.84
C LEU A 75 -7.00 8.68 -4.53
N GLY A 76 -7.08 7.35 -4.53
CA GLY A 76 -6.58 6.49 -3.48
C GLY A 76 -5.15 6.06 -3.78
N PHE A 77 -4.42 5.65 -2.75
CA PHE A 77 -3.07 5.13 -2.88
C PHE A 77 -2.78 4.08 -1.83
N HIS A 78 -2.30 2.92 -2.25
CA HIS A 78 -2.03 1.80 -1.34
C HIS A 78 -0.51 1.50 -1.33
N PRO A 79 0.28 2.30 -0.61
CA PRO A 79 1.74 2.21 -0.63
C PRO A 79 2.23 1.07 0.26
N THR A 80 2.03 -0.17 -0.18
CA THR A 80 2.59 -1.33 0.53
C THR A 80 3.91 -1.76 -0.09
N LEU A 81 4.81 -2.37 0.70
CA LEU A 81 6.10 -2.88 0.21
C LEU A 81 5.97 -3.85 -0.99
N ARG A 82 4.79 -4.45 -1.19
CA ARG A 82 4.49 -5.39 -2.28
C ARG A 82 4.15 -4.71 -3.60
N ASN A 83 3.79 -3.44 -3.54
CA ASN A 83 3.30 -2.67 -4.67
C ASN A 83 4.40 -1.81 -5.31
N TYR A 84 5.66 -2.02 -4.89
CA TYR A 84 6.81 -1.26 -5.35
C TYR A 84 7.91 -2.16 -5.92
N ALA A 85 8.54 -1.64 -6.98
CA ALA A 85 9.78 -2.15 -7.54
C ALA A 85 10.87 -1.08 -7.46
N LEU A 86 12.11 -1.48 -7.18
CA LEU A 86 13.29 -0.64 -7.22
C LEU A 86 14.12 -1.05 -8.44
N HIS A 87 13.86 -0.42 -9.59
CA HIS A 87 14.51 -0.73 -10.84
C HIS A 87 15.52 0.38 -11.20
N LYS A 88 16.79 0.02 -11.41
CA LYS A 88 17.88 0.98 -11.75
C LYS A 88 17.95 2.18 -10.80
N GLY A 89 17.77 1.93 -9.50
CA GLY A 89 17.82 2.96 -8.46
C GLY A 89 16.60 3.90 -8.41
N GLN A 90 15.54 3.62 -9.17
CA GLN A 90 14.28 4.36 -9.16
C GLN A 90 13.15 3.50 -8.60
N LEU A 91 12.31 4.11 -7.76
CA LEU A 91 11.15 3.46 -7.18
C LEU A 91 9.96 3.57 -8.15
N TYR A 92 9.29 2.45 -8.43
CA TYR A 92 8.11 2.35 -9.28
C TYR A 92 6.96 1.72 -8.51
N TYR A 93 5.79 2.36 -8.53
CA TYR A 93 4.53 1.82 -8.01
C TYR A 93 3.78 1.08 -9.12
N PHE A 94 3.33 -0.15 -8.87
CA PHE A 94 2.71 -0.99 -9.90
C PHE A 94 1.40 -1.69 -9.47
N ASP A 95 0.76 -1.27 -8.38
CA ASP A 95 -0.55 -1.84 -8.02
C ASP A 95 -1.61 -1.47 -9.05
N THR A 96 -2.26 -2.47 -9.64
CA THR A 96 -3.28 -2.30 -10.68
C THR A 96 -4.70 -2.55 -10.17
N PHE A 97 -4.90 -2.84 -8.87
CA PHE A 97 -6.23 -3.17 -8.35
C PHE A 97 -6.52 -2.59 -6.96
N PRO A 98 -7.74 -2.07 -6.71
CA PRO A 98 -8.84 -1.66 -7.62
C PRO A 98 -8.66 -0.24 -8.21
N PRO A 99 -9.54 0.26 -9.13
CA PRO A 99 -9.43 1.62 -9.65
C PRO A 99 -9.46 2.66 -8.54
N MET A 100 -8.33 3.29 -8.30
CA MET A 100 -8.11 4.17 -7.15
C MET A 100 -8.68 5.57 -7.34
N ASN A 101 -9.10 5.93 -8.56
CA ASN A 101 -9.62 7.26 -8.90
C ASN A 101 -11.11 7.45 -8.55
N LEU A 102 -11.60 6.78 -7.51
CA LEU A 102 -13.00 6.75 -7.10
C LEU A 102 -13.12 7.14 -5.64
N PRO A 103 -14.28 7.67 -5.19
CA PRO A 103 -14.58 7.80 -3.78
C PRO A 103 -14.52 6.44 -3.06
N GLN A 104 -14.09 6.42 -1.80
CA GLN A 104 -14.00 5.18 -1.01
C GLN A 104 -15.28 4.32 -1.01
N PRO A 105 -16.52 4.88 -0.93
CA PRO A 105 -17.74 4.07 -1.01
C PRO A 105 -17.89 3.32 -2.34
N GLU A 106 -17.50 3.95 -3.45
CA GLU A 106 -17.55 3.34 -4.78
C GLU A 106 -16.47 2.27 -4.93
N LEU A 107 -15.27 2.53 -4.39
CA LEU A 107 -14.22 1.53 -4.30
C LEU A 107 -14.70 0.27 -3.58
N ASN A 108 -15.36 0.46 -2.43
CA ASN A 108 -15.91 -0.64 -1.63
C ASN A 108 -17.01 -1.41 -2.36
N ARG A 109 -17.74 -0.77 -3.27
CA ARG A 109 -18.71 -1.45 -4.15
C ARG A 109 -18.00 -2.38 -5.13
N ILE A 110 -16.92 -1.92 -5.75
CA ILE A 110 -16.12 -2.70 -6.72
C ILE A 110 -15.41 -3.87 -6.03
N ILE A 111 -14.75 -3.62 -4.89
CA ILE A 111 -14.08 -4.66 -4.09
C ILE A 111 -15.07 -5.78 -3.77
N ARG A 112 -16.28 -5.43 -3.31
CA ARG A 112 -17.34 -6.37 -2.98
C ARG A 112 -17.79 -7.23 -4.15
N GLN A 113 -17.94 -6.63 -5.33
CA GLN A 113 -18.33 -7.35 -6.55
C GLN A 113 -17.27 -8.37 -6.97
N SER A 114 -16.00 -8.01 -6.74
CA SER A 114 -14.81 -8.80 -7.09
C SER A 114 -14.48 -9.91 -6.09
N LEU A 115 -15.17 -9.98 -4.94
CA LEU A 115 -14.93 -11.04 -3.95
C LEU A 115 -15.24 -12.43 -4.55
N PRO A 116 -14.30 -13.39 -4.46
CA PRO A 116 -14.46 -14.69 -5.11
C PRO A 116 -15.52 -15.57 -4.44
N GLN A 117 -15.68 -15.49 -3.11
CA GLN A 117 -16.66 -16.30 -2.40
C GLN A 117 -17.99 -15.55 -2.14
N PRO A 118 -19.16 -16.14 -2.45
CA PRO A 118 -20.47 -15.51 -2.22
C PRO A 118 -20.73 -15.11 -0.76
N TRP A 119 -20.28 -15.91 0.21
CA TRP A 119 -20.48 -15.62 1.64
C TRP A 119 -19.70 -14.37 2.10
N LEU A 120 -18.54 -14.07 1.50
CA LEU A 120 -17.82 -12.82 1.78
C LEU A 120 -18.62 -11.61 1.30
N LYS A 121 -19.37 -11.73 0.20
CA LYS A 121 -20.29 -10.67 -0.28
C LYS A 121 -21.38 -10.42 0.76
N VAL A 122 -21.98 -11.48 1.31
CA VAL A 122 -23.00 -11.38 2.37
C VAL A 122 -22.42 -10.74 3.64
N ILE A 123 -21.28 -11.22 4.14
CA ILE A 123 -20.61 -10.64 5.33
C ILE A 123 -20.30 -9.17 5.11
N SER A 124 -19.79 -8.81 3.93
CA SER A 124 -19.47 -7.42 3.65
C SER A 124 -20.72 -6.53 3.68
N TRP A 125 -21.90 -7.06 3.30
CA TRP A 125 -23.16 -6.32 3.28
C TRP A 125 -23.69 -6.09 4.69
N ILE A 126 -23.61 -7.13 5.54
CA ILE A 126 -23.99 -7.06 6.96
C ILE A 126 -22.99 -6.18 7.75
N PHE A 127 -21.71 -6.23 7.39
CA PHE A 127 -20.63 -5.53 8.08
C PHE A 127 -19.83 -4.61 7.15
N PRO A 128 -20.43 -3.53 6.62
CA PRO A 128 -19.77 -2.63 5.66
C PRO A 128 -18.52 -1.95 6.26
N ARG A 129 -18.48 -1.79 7.59
CA ARG A 129 -17.32 -1.27 8.32
C ARG A 129 -16.04 -2.10 8.10
N ILE A 130 -16.15 -3.39 7.78
CA ILE A 130 -14.98 -4.24 7.49
C ILE A 130 -14.33 -3.79 6.19
N LEU A 131 -15.11 -3.61 5.11
CA LEU A 131 -14.59 -3.12 3.83
C LEU A 131 -14.07 -1.70 3.94
N ASN A 132 -14.78 -0.82 4.65
CA ASN A 132 -14.30 0.54 4.91
C ASN A 132 -12.93 0.50 5.57
N ARG A 133 -12.67 -0.42 6.51
CA ARG A 133 -11.36 -0.52 7.15
C ARG A 133 -10.25 -0.94 6.18
N VAL A 134 -10.55 -1.84 5.24
CA VAL A 134 -9.58 -2.30 4.24
C VAL A 134 -9.23 -1.18 3.28
N SER A 135 -10.23 -0.50 2.71
CA SER A 135 -9.98 0.62 1.80
C SER A 135 -9.57 1.91 2.50
N HIS A 136 -9.70 2.02 3.83
CA HIS A 136 -9.29 3.22 4.56
C HIS A 136 -7.79 3.46 4.47
N GLU A 137 -7.00 2.38 4.38
CA GLU A 137 -5.55 2.46 4.14
C GLU A 137 -5.19 3.18 2.82
N TYR A 138 -6.18 3.42 1.96
CA TYR A 138 -6.02 3.95 0.61
C TYR A 138 -6.32 5.45 0.54
N TYR A 139 -6.98 6.01 1.56
CA TYR A 139 -7.42 7.41 1.57
C TYR A 139 -6.99 8.16 2.84
N ASP A 140 -6.48 7.45 3.85
CA ASP A 140 -6.03 8.06 5.11
C ASP A 140 -4.50 8.08 5.20
N ALA A 141 -3.94 9.28 5.27
CA ALA A 141 -2.49 9.50 5.37
C ALA A 141 -1.85 8.74 6.53
N THR A 142 -2.53 8.70 7.69
CA THR A 142 -2.01 8.01 8.87
C THR A 142 -1.99 6.49 8.64
N ALA A 143 -3.04 5.94 8.05
CA ALA A 143 -3.15 4.53 7.72
C ALA A 143 -2.10 4.11 6.69
N MET A 144 -1.87 4.90 5.64
CA MET A 144 -0.82 4.66 4.64
C MET A 144 0.56 4.54 5.30
N VAL A 145 0.97 5.59 6.03
CA VAL A 145 2.30 5.65 6.65
C VAL A 145 2.49 4.56 7.71
N THR A 146 1.52 4.36 8.59
CA THR A 146 1.61 3.29 9.60
C THR A 146 1.56 1.89 8.99
N GLY A 147 0.90 1.73 7.84
CA GLY A 147 0.90 0.50 7.04
C GLY A 147 2.28 0.16 6.49
N ILE A 148 3.01 1.14 5.97
CA ILE A 148 4.40 1.00 5.50
C ILE A 148 5.31 0.57 6.65
N VAL A 149 5.37 1.40 7.70
CA VAL A 149 6.25 1.18 8.86
C VAL A 149 5.93 -0.17 9.51
N GLY A 150 4.64 -0.46 9.70
CA GLY A 150 4.21 -1.73 10.28
C GLY A 150 4.58 -2.93 9.41
N SER A 151 4.51 -2.79 8.08
CA SER A 151 4.91 -3.87 7.16
C SER A 151 6.41 -4.08 7.17
N ALA A 152 7.21 -3.02 7.21
CA ALA A 152 8.65 -3.10 7.35
C ALA A 152 9.05 -3.77 8.68
N CYS A 153 8.52 -3.31 9.82
CA CYS A 153 8.82 -3.93 11.12
C CYS A 153 8.43 -5.40 11.20
N ARG A 154 7.40 -5.84 10.48
CA ARG A 154 7.01 -7.26 10.41
C ARG A 154 7.88 -8.08 9.47
N LEU A 155 8.41 -7.46 8.41
CA LEU A 155 9.24 -8.14 7.42
C LEU A 155 10.59 -8.55 8.00
N ARG A 156 11.19 -7.67 8.81
CA ARG A 156 12.48 -7.89 9.50
C ARG A 156 12.35 -7.56 10.99
N PRO A 157 11.75 -8.44 11.81
CA PRO A 157 11.50 -8.19 13.23
C PRO A 157 12.75 -7.84 14.04
N GLU A 158 13.90 -8.39 13.68
CA GLU A 158 15.21 -8.13 14.28
C GLU A 158 15.68 -6.68 14.10
N TRP A 159 15.17 -5.97 13.09
CA TRP A 159 15.48 -4.58 12.82
C TRP A 159 14.35 -3.62 13.20
N SER A 160 13.28 -4.14 13.81
CA SER A 160 12.04 -3.39 14.03
C SER A 160 12.21 -2.11 14.84
N ASP A 161 13.01 -2.12 15.93
CA ASP A 161 13.19 -0.93 16.79
C ASP A 161 13.93 0.19 16.05
N LYS A 162 15.06 -0.14 15.44
CA LYS A 162 15.84 0.80 14.61
C LYS A 162 15.08 1.25 13.36
N THR A 163 14.24 0.40 12.77
CA THR A 163 13.37 0.79 11.64
C THR A 163 12.35 1.82 12.10
N LEU A 164 11.74 1.60 13.27
CA LEU A 164 10.75 2.50 13.84
C LEU A 164 11.36 3.87 14.16
N GLU A 165 12.54 3.87 14.79
CA GLU A 165 13.32 5.07 15.10
C GLU A 165 13.67 5.85 13.82
N ALA A 166 14.28 5.20 12.83
CA ALA A 166 14.63 5.83 11.56
C ALA A 166 13.41 6.40 10.82
N CYS A 167 12.28 5.69 10.82
CA CYS A 167 11.04 6.20 10.21
C CYS A 167 10.50 7.42 10.97
N HIS A 168 10.56 7.39 12.30
CA HIS A 168 10.12 8.51 13.14
C HIS A 168 11.01 9.74 12.91
N GLU A 169 12.33 9.57 12.90
CA GLU A 169 13.29 10.64 12.59
C GLU A 169 13.10 11.21 11.18
N TYR A 170 12.91 10.34 10.19
CA TYR A 170 12.63 10.75 8.81
C TYR A 170 11.34 11.58 8.74
N LEU A 171 10.25 11.10 9.34
CA LEU A 171 8.98 11.82 9.36
C LEU A 171 9.05 13.14 10.14
N ALA A 172 9.84 13.20 11.22
CA ALA A 172 10.00 14.41 12.02
C ALA A 172 10.88 15.48 11.33
N SER A 173 11.84 15.06 10.51
CA SER A 173 12.73 15.95 9.74
C SER A 173 12.14 16.38 8.39
N THR A 174 11.23 15.59 7.82
CA THR A 174 10.63 15.87 6.51
C THR A 174 9.54 16.94 6.63
N THR A 175 9.47 17.84 5.63
CA THR A 175 8.69 19.08 5.70
C THR A 175 7.47 19.14 4.75
N PRO A 176 6.55 18.17 4.66
CA PRO A 176 5.27 18.44 4.01
C PRO A 176 4.46 19.31 4.97
N LYS A 177 4.41 20.62 4.70
CA LYS A 177 3.66 21.59 5.54
C LYS A 177 2.14 21.40 5.43
N THR A 178 1.70 20.66 4.42
CA THR A 178 0.30 20.50 4.00
C THR A 178 -0.42 19.35 4.71
N ILE A 179 0.32 18.40 5.31
CA ILE A 179 -0.24 17.23 5.98
C ILE A 179 0.02 17.34 7.49
N PRO A 180 -1.00 17.14 8.35
CA PRO A 180 -0.77 17.07 9.79
C PRO A 180 0.04 15.82 10.14
N LEU A 181 1.34 15.98 10.39
CA LEU A 181 2.25 14.89 10.75
C LEU A 181 2.07 14.39 12.19
N GLN A 182 1.50 15.20 13.09
CA GLN A 182 1.39 14.86 14.51
C GLN A 182 0.61 13.54 14.79
N PRO A 183 -0.57 13.31 14.20
CA PRO A 183 -1.26 12.02 14.33
C PRO A 183 -0.45 10.82 13.80
N ILE A 184 0.35 11.05 12.74
CA ILE A 184 1.19 10.04 12.12
C ILE A 184 2.35 9.68 13.06
N LEU A 185 3.10 10.68 13.51
CA LEU A 185 4.22 10.52 14.44
C LEU A 185 3.79 9.81 15.72
N LYS A 186 2.65 10.21 16.31
CA LYS A 186 2.11 9.56 17.51
C LYS A 186 1.83 8.07 17.32
N LYS A 187 1.36 7.64 16.14
CA LYS A 187 1.13 6.21 15.88
C LYS A 187 2.42 5.46 15.52
N VAL A 188 3.37 6.13 14.87
CA VAL A 188 4.68 5.57 14.51
C VAL A 188 5.62 5.44 15.72
N GLN A 189 5.26 5.94 16.91
CA GLN A 189 6.01 5.70 18.16
C GLN A 189 5.97 4.27 18.69
N SER A 190 5.08 3.42 18.19
CA SER A 190 4.94 2.04 18.68
C SER A 190 4.76 1.04 17.54
N LYS A 191 5.28 -0.18 17.71
CA LYS A 191 5.18 -1.25 16.70
C LYS A 191 3.71 -1.46 16.32
N PRO A 192 3.31 -1.20 15.04
CA PRO A 192 1.92 -1.34 14.63
C PRO A 192 1.47 -2.79 14.77
N ARG A 193 0.51 -3.05 15.67
CA ARG A 193 -0.06 -4.39 15.89
C ARG A 193 -1.22 -4.63 14.93
N LEU A 194 -1.21 -5.79 14.26
CA LEU A 194 -2.40 -6.26 13.54
C LEU A 194 -3.50 -6.59 14.56
N SER A 195 -4.73 -6.22 14.27
CA SER A 195 -5.84 -6.56 15.16
C SER A 195 -6.07 -8.08 15.19
N LYS A 196 -6.35 -8.63 16.38
CA LYS A 196 -6.50 -10.09 16.57
C LYS A 196 -7.54 -10.71 15.64
N GLY A 197 -8.67 -10.02 15.41
CA GLY A 197 -9.73 -10.50 14.51
C GLY A 197 -9.30 -10.58 13.04
N TRP A 198 -8.37 -9.72 12.60
CA TRP A 198 -7.87 -9.71 11.23
C TRP A 198 -6.90 -10.84 10.96
N THR A 199 -6.09 -11.20 11.96
CA THR A 199 -5.26 -12.41 11.95
C THR A 199 -6.12 -13.67 11.84
N THR A 200 -7.24 -13.73 12.55
CA THR A 200 -8.17 -14.88 12.48
C THR A 200 -8.86 -15.00 11.12
N LEU A 201 -9.37 -13.90 10.55
CA LEU A 201 -10.01 -13.97 9.23
C LEU A 201 -9.02 -14.38 8.12
N ARG A 202 -7.77 -13.91 8.19
CA ARG A 202 -6.71 -14.34 7.25
C ARG A 202 -6.45 -15.84 7.30
N LYS A 203 -6.43 -16.43 8.51
CA LYS A 203 -6.31 -17.88 8.68
C LYS A 203 -7.50 -18.63 8.09
N LEU A 204 -8.73 -18.13 8.30
CA LEU A 204 -9.96 -18.76 7.81
C LEU A 204 -10.13 -18.71 6.29
N THR A 205 -9.60 -17.67 5.64
CA THR A 205 -9.79 -17.44 4.19
C THR A 205 -8.68 -18.01 3.32
N ASN A 206 -7.69 -18.69 3.91
CA ASN A 206 -6.50 -19.17 3.22
C ASN A 206 -5.72 -18.09 2.44
N ASN A 207 -6.03 -16.80 2.67
CA ASN A 207 -5.29 -15.63 2.17
C ASN A 207 -4.01 -15.40 2.99
N ILE A 208 -3.39 -16.51 3.37
CA ILE A 208 -2.14 -16.60 4.06
C ILE A 208 -1.06 -16.32 3.01
N GLY A 209 -0.76 -15.06 2.73
CA GLY A 209 0.63 -14.74 2.41
C GLY A 209 1.43 -15.17 3.62
N LYS A 210 2.26 -16.21 3.49
CA LYS A 210 2.96 -16.93 4.58
C LYS A 210 3.19 -16.03 5.81
N PRO A 211 2.60 -16.32 6.98
CA PRO A 211 2.98 -15.68 8.23
C PRO A 211 4.33 -16.28 8.62
N ASN A 212 5.22 -15.42 9.10
CA ASN A 212 6.46 -15.73 9.82
C ASN A 212 6.67 -17.22 10.14
N ASN A 213 7.50 -17.88 9.33
CA ASN A 213 8.51 -18.79 9.86
C ASN A 213 9.85 -18.07 9.71
#